data_AF-A0A1H5U9B3-F1
#
_entry.id   AF-A0A1H5U9B3-F1
#
_cell.length_a   1.000
_cell.length_b   1.000
_cell.length_c   1.000
_cell.angle_alpha   90.00
_cell.angle_beta   90.00
_cell.angle_gamma   90.00
#
_symmetry.space_group_name_H-M   'P 1'
#
loop_
_entity.id
_entity.type
_entity.pdbx_description
1 polymer ?
#
loop_
_entity_poly.entity_id
_entity_poly.type
_entity_poly.pdbx_seq_one_letter_code
_entity_poly.pdbx_strand_id
1 'polypeptide(L)'
;MTVFGTDMHLATFIFVVCEVLFFVSQLVLYLQNPAEKNRQYYLILLGLLIIYNIAGGLFPDPELPISLNLQINLAYGTGFVMGAYFPYYFYRVFELDDLRWNARIGVWIFLIAPFLLFFCIGLPLLGDLPATIWYGLAIPLVYAIYLIVIIFLSIRKKFEGSQNSLEAILTYSAAVPWVLLPVFSYVDASQFVEVICTNGGFIIITFLFIRKMIFENRKVFAKINDTDQRPPIDPSTFFGQRCAELGFTKRECEVVEKVAQGLTSKEIAEVLFISERTVNKHLQTIFKKADSKNRVELINALNSYS
;
A
#
# COMPACT_ATOMS: atom_id res chain seq x y z
N MET A 1 -30.33 22.49 4.05
CA MET A 1 -30.21 23.34 2.85
C MET A 1 -29.70 22.45 1.73
N THR A 2 -30.44 22.42 0.63
CA THR A 2 -30.05 21.75 -0.61
C THR A 2 -29.13 22.66 -1.43
N VAL A 3 -28.29 22.08 -2.29
CA VAL A 3 -27.31 22.82 -3.08
C VAL A 3 -27.71 22.82 -4.55
N PHE A 4 -27.61 23.97 -5.21
CA PHE A 4 -27.84 24.13 -6.66
C PHE A 4 -29.20 23.64 -7.17
N GLY A 5 -30.23 23.59 -6.32
CA GLY A 5 -31.56 23.07 -6.69
C GLY A 5 -31.65 21.54 -6.78
N THR A 6 -30.60 20.81 -6.41
CA THR A 6 -30.59 19.34 -6.33
C THR A 6 -31.03 18.84 -4.95
N ASP A 7 -31.35 17.56 -4.82
CA ASP A 7 -31.61 16.95 -3.51
C ASP A 7 -30.35 16.78 -2.64
N MET A 8 -29.16 17.11 -3.18
CA MET A 8 -27.91 17.03 -2.45
C MET A 8 -27.90 17.99 -1.25
N HIS A 9 -27.74 17.43 -0.06
CA HIS A 9 -27.53 18.20 1.16
C HIS A 9 -26.19 18.96 1.14
N LEU A 10 -26.20 20.17 1.70
CA LEU A 10 -24.98 21.00 1.85
C LEU A 10 -23.84 20.25 2.55
N ALA A 11 -24.15 19.40 3.53
CA ALA A 11 -23.15 18.57 4.20
C ALA A 11 -22.45 17.62 3.22
N THR A 12 -23.22 16.89 2.40
CA THR A 12 -22.69 15.97 1.38
C THR A 12 -21.83 16.72 0.37
N PHE A 13 -22.27 17.89 -0.09
CA PHE A 13 -21.49 18.72 -1.00
C PHE A 13 -20.13 19.14 -0.40
N ILE A 14 -20.12 19.56 0.87
CA ILE A 14 -18.88 19.93 1.58
C ILE A 14 -17.94 18.71 1.67
N PHE A 15 -18.46 17.53 2.02
CA PHE A 15 -17.67 16.30 2.05
C PHE A 15 -17.04 15.99 0.69
N VAL A 16 -17.82 16.02 -0.39
CA VAL A 16 -17.34 15.77 -1.76
C VAL A 16 -16.23 16.74 -2.14
N VAL A 17 -16.36 18.04 -1.83
CA VAL A 17 -15.31 19.03 -2.10
C VAL A 17 -14.02 18.68 -1.36
N CYS A 18 -14.12 18.35 -0.06
CA CYS A 18 -12.96 17.92 0.73
C CYS A 18 -12.33 16.63 0.19
N GLU A 19 -13.14 15.65 -0.19
CA GLU A 19 -12.71 14.37 -0.76
C GLU A 19 -11.97 14.57 -2.07
N VAL A 20 -12.48 15.40 -2.98
CA VAL A 20 -11.83 15.70 -4.26
C VAL A 20 -10.48 16.37 -4.05
N LEU A 21 -10.40 17.35 -3.14
CA LEU A 21 -9.12 17.98 -2.79
C LEU A 21 -8.13 16.96 -2.24
N PHE A 22 -8.58 16.07 -1.36
CA PHE A 22 -7.74 15.02 -0.81
C PHE A 22 -7.31 14.01 -1.88
N PHE A 23 -8.21 13.64 -2.78
CA PHE A 23 -7.94 12.72 -3.89
C PHE A 23 -6.85 13.27 -4.81
N VAL A 24 -6.98 14.52 -5.24
CA VAL A 24 -5.97 15.17 -6.09
C VAL A 24 -4.63 15.23 -5.37
N SER A 25 -4.62 15.61 -4.09
CA SER A 25 -3.38 15.63 -3.28
C SER A 25 -2.71 14.25 -3.21
N GLN A 26 -3.48 13.20 -2.90
CA GLN A 26 -2.95 11.84 -2.81
C GLN A 26 -2.54 11.28 -4.19
N LEU A 27 -3.23 11.68 -5.26
CA LEU A 27 -2.91 11.27 -6.62
C LEU A 27 -1.54 11.81 -7.04
N VAL A 28 -1.25 13.08 -6.76
CA VAL A 28 0.07 13.67 -7.04
C VAL A 28 1.18 12.89 -6.34
N LEU A 29 0.99 12.56 -5.05
CA LEU A 29 1.96 11.77 -4.29
C LEU A 29 2.10 10.32 -4.81
N TYR A 30 1.02 9.72 -5.30
CA TYR A 30 1.08 8.41 -5.96
C TYR A 30 1.87 8.46 -7.26
N LEU A 31 1.68 9.50 -8.08
CA LEU A 31 2.40 9.67 -9.33
C LEU A 31 3.90 9.89 -9.11
N GLN A 32 4.30 10.46 -7.96
CA GLN A 32 5.71 10.56 -7.56
C GLN A 32 6.32 9.20 -7.20
N ASN A 33 5.54 8.27 -6.64
CA ASN A 33 6.00 6.93 -6.30
C ASN A 33 4.92 5.85 -6.54
N PRO A 34 4.74 5.39 -7.80
CA PRO A 34 3.69 4.42 -8.15
C PRO A 34 3.89 3.03 -7.54
N ALA A 35 5.06 2.75 -6.95
CA ALA A 35 5.33 1.48 -6.26
C ALA A 35 4.56 1.36 -4.92
N GLU A 36 4.08 2.47 -4.34
CA GLU A 36 3.36 2.49 -3.07
C GLU A 36 1.92 1.95 -3.21
N LYS A 37 1.76 0.62 -3.11
CA LYS A 37 0.47 -0.05 -3.29
C LYS A 37 -0.62 0.38 -2.28
N ASN A 38 -0.25 0.69 -1.04
CA ASN A 38 -1.20 1.14 -0.02
C ASN A 38 -1.94 2.41 -0.46
N ARG A 39 -1.22 3.37 -1.05
CA ARG A 39 -1.79 4.60 -1.59
C ARG A 39 -2.69 4.35 -2.79
N GLN A 40 -2.30 3.43 -3.69
CA GLN A 40 -3.14 3.01 -4.80
C GLN A 40 -4.49 2.48 -4.31
N TYR A 41 -4.48 1.60 -3.31
CA TYR A 41 -5.72 1.05 -2.75
C TYR A 41 -6.60 2.11 -2.10
N TYR A 42 -5.98 3.07 -1.41
CA TYR A 42 -6.67 4.20 -0.79
C TYR A 42 -7.28 5.15 -1.82
N LEU A 43 -6.56 5.46 -2.92
CA LEU A 43 -7.09 6.28 -4.00
C LEU A 43 -8.32 5.66 -4.66
N ILE A 44 -8.31 4.33 -4.89
CA ILE A 44 -9.50 3.63 -5.40
C ILE A 44 -10.66 3.78 -4.42
N LEU A 45 -10.43 3.56 -3.11
CA LEU A 45 -11.46 3.70 -2.08
C LEU A 45 -12.05 5.12 -2.05
N LEU A 46 -11.19 6.15 -2.10
CA LEU A 46 -11.59 7.55 -2.09
C LEU A 46 -12.33 7.94 -3.38
N GLY A 47 -11.89 7.46 -4.53
CA GLY A 47 -12.59 7.70 -5.80
C GLY A 47 -13.99 7.06 -5.79
N LEU A 48 -14.13 5.85 -5.26
CA LEU A 48 -15.43 5.20 -5.08
C LEU A 48 -16.33 5.95 -4.10
N LEU A 49 -15.79 6.49 -3.00
CA LEU A 49 -16.53 7.35 -2.07
C LEU A 49 -17.09 8.60 -2.77
N ILE A 50 -16.25 9.30 -3.54
CA ILE A 50 -16.66 10.50 -4.28
C ILE A 50 -17.81 10.15 -5.24
N ILE A 51 -17.66 9.05 -5.99
CA ILE A 51 -18.69 8.58 -6.92
C ILE A 51 -19.99 8.26 -6.17
N TYR A 52 -19.90 7.58 -5.03
CA TYR A 52 -21.05 7.22 -4.21
C TYR A 52 -21.77 8.45 -3.63
N ASN A 53 -21.04 9.40 -3.04
CA ASN A 53 -21.61 10.63 -2.49
C ASN A 53 -22.25 11.51 -3.57
N ILE A 54 -21.63 11.58 -4.76
CA ILE A 54 -22.19 12.30 -5.91
C ILE A 54 -23.45 11.60 -6.42
N ALA A 55 -23.40 10.29 -6.65
CA ALA A 55 -24.55 9.53 -7.18
C ALA A 55 -25.73 9.55 -6.21
N GLY A 56 -25.50 9.33 -4.91
CA GLY A 56 -26.55 9.39 -3.89
C GLY A 56 -27.11 10.81 -3.69
N GLY A 57 -26.29 11.85 -3.90
CA GLY A 57 -26.75 13.24 -3.81
C GLY A 57 -27.48 13.76 -5.04
N LEU A 58 -27.18 13.22 -6.23
CA LEU A 58 -27.78 13.64 -7.50
C LEU A 58 -28.99 12.81 -7.93
N PHE A 59 -29.05 11.53 -7.55
CA PHE A 59 -30.10 10.62 -8.04
C PHE A 59 -31.02 10.15 -6.92
N PRO A 60 -32.34 10.02 -7.20
CA PRO A 60 -33.00 10.33 -8.47
C PRO A 60 -33.34 11.83 -8.63
N ASP A 61 -33.19 12.35 -9.84
CA ASP A 61 -33.60 13.69 -10.27
C ASP A 61 -34.54 13.58 -11.49
N PRO A 62 -35.81 14.01 -11.37
CA PRO A 62 -36.79 13.93 -12.44
C PRO A 62 -36.50 14.86 -13.64
N GLU A 63 -35.62 15.85 -13.50
CA GLU A 63 -35.25 16.76 -14.59
C GLU A 63 -34.22 16.14 -15.55
N LEU A 64 -33.54 15.07 -15.14
CA LEU A 64 -32.51 14.43 -15.97
C LEU A 64 -33.13 13.58 -17.10
N PRO A 65 -32.53 13.61 -18.32
CA PRO A 65 -33.07 12.93 -19.51
C PRO A 65 -32.85 11.41 -19.52
N ILE A 66 -32.57 10.80 -18.36
CA ILE A 66 -32.31 9.37 -18.22
C ILE A 66 -33.40 8.68 -17.40
N SER A 67 -33.67 7.41 -17.70
CA SER A 67 -34.78 6.67 -17.09
C SER A 67 -34.62 6.53 -15.57
N LEU A 68 -35.75 6.59 -14.84
CA LEU A 68 -35.77 6.43 -13.38
C LEU A 68 -35.08 5.15 -12.92
N ASN A 69 -35.29 4.03 -13.63
CA ASN A 69 -34.61 2.77 -13.34
C ASN A 69 -33.08 2.88 -13.44
N LEU A 70 -32.57 3.63 -14.43
CA LEU A 70 -31.13 3.85 -14.55
C LEU A 70 -30.61 4.71 -13.40
N GLN A 71 -31.34 5.76 -13.02
CA GLN A 71 -30.97 6.62 -11.89
C GLN A 71 -30.92 5.83 -10.57
N ILE A 72 -31.92 4.98 -10.31
CA ILE A 72 -31.95 4.09 -9.15
C ILE A 72 -30.74 3.15 -9.18
N ASN A 73 -30.45 2.53 -10.33
CA ASN A 73 -29.29 1.65 -10.47
C ASN A 73 -27.95 2.38 -10.23
N LEU A 74 -27.84 3.64 -10.63
CA LEU A 74 -26.66 4.47 -10.35
C LEU A 74 -26.55 4.83 -8.86
N ALA A 75 -27.66 5.25 -8.24
CA ALA A 75 -27.70 5.58 -6.81
C ALA A 75 -27.31 4.38 -5.94
N TYR A 76 -28.01 3.25 -6.08
CA TYR A 76 -27.75 2.06 -5.27
C TYR A 76 -26.46 1.36 -5.69
N GLY A 77 -26.20 1.24 -6.99
CA GLY A 77 -25.08 0.45 -7.51
C GLY A 77 -23.73 0.96 -7.06
N THR A 78 -23.56 2.27 -6.91
CA THR A 78 -22.32 2.86 -6.37
C THR A 78 -22.10 2.45 -4.91
N GLY A 79 -23.15 2.37 -4.09
CA GLY A 79 -23.08 1.83 -2.74
C GLY A 79 -22.68 0.35 -2.69
N PHE A 80 -23.22 -0.49 -3.58
CA PHE A 80 -22.82 -1.90 -3.72
C PHE A 80 -21.36 -2.06 -4.16
N VAL A 81 -20.90 -1.28 -5.13
CA VAL A 81 -19.50 -1.30 -5.59
C VAL A 81 -18.56 -0.86 -4.47
N MET A 82 -18.91 0.21 -3.76
CA MET A 82 -18.14 0.72 -2.63
C MET A 82 -18.07 -0.32 -1.49
N GLY A 83 -19.21 -0.89 -1.10
CA GLY A 83 -19.30 -1.95 -0.10
C GLY A 83 -18.55 -3.23 -0.51
N ALA A 84 -18.49 -3.56 -1.81
CA ALA A 84 -17.74 -4.71 -2.31
C ALA A 84 -16.22 -4.50 -2.29
N TYR A 85 -15.75 -3.28 -2.53
CA TYR A 85 -14.31 -2.97 -2.47
C TYR A 85 -13.81 -2.88 -1.02
N PHE A 86 -14.69 -2.55 -0.08
CA PHE A 86 -14.34 -2.30 1.31
C PHE A 86 -13.60 -3.49 2.01
N PRO A 87 -14.09 -4.75 1.98
CA PRO A 87 -13.35 -5.88 2.52
C PRO A 87 -11.98 -6.11 1.85
N TYR A 88 -11.87 -5.80 0.56
CA TYR A 88 -10.61 -5.91 -0.18
C TYR A 88 -9.57 -4.88 0.29
N TYR A 89 -9.99 -3.64 0.49
CA TYR A 89 -9.13 -2.61 1.08
C TYR A 89 -8.61 -3.04 2.45
N PHE A 90 -9.47 -3.56 3.32
CA PHE A 90 -9.08 -4.01 4.67
C PHE A 90 -8.16 -5.23 4.65
N TYR A 91 -8.45 -6.20 3.77
CA TYR A 91 -7.57 -7.35 3.53
C TYR A 91 -6.16 -6.90 3.10
N ARG A 92 -6.02 -5.95 2.18
CA ARG A 92 -4.72 -5.53 1.64
C ARG A 92 -3.96 -4.54 2.52
N VAL A 93 -4.64 -3.52 3.03
CA VAL A 93 -4.00 -2.40 3.75
C VAL A 93 -3.84 -2.70 5.23
N PHE A 94 -4.80 -3.38 5.84
CA PHE A 94 -4.72 -3.80 7.24
C PHE A 94 -4.32 -5.27 7.39
N GLU A 95 -3.91 -5.96 6.31
CA GLU A 95 -3.39 -7.34 6.31
C GLU A 95 -4.28 -8.31 7.11
N LEU A 96 -5.60 -8.16 6.97
CA LEU A 96 -6.58 -9.03 7.61
C LEU A 96 -6.79 -10.27 6.75
N ASP A 97 -5.89 -11.25 6.85
CA ASP A 97 -5.86 -12.43 5.97
C ASP A 97 -7.14 -13.28 6.01
N ASP A 98 -7.83 -13.32 7.15
CA ASP A 98 -9.10 -14.03 7.32
C ASP A 98 -10.23 -13.42 6.45
N LEU A 99 -10.08 -12.18 5.96
CA LEU A 99 -11.00 -11.56 5.00
C LEU A 99 -10.73 -11.96 3.54
N ARG A 100 -9.66 -12.69 3.22
CA ARG A 100 -9.24 -12.95 1.83
C ARG A 100 -10.34 -13.54 0.96
N TRP A 101 -11.09 -14.51 1.48
CA TRP A 101 -12.19 -15.14 0.72
C TRP A 101 -13.33 -14.15 0.46
N ASN A 102 -13.73 -13.42 1.51
CA ASN A 102 -14.77 -12.39 1.43
C ASN A 102 -14.41 -11.30 0.43
N ALA A 103 -13.17 -10.80 0.50
CA ALA A 103 -12.62 -9.76 -0.35
C ALA A 103 -12.51 -10.13 -1.83
N ARG A 104 -12.35 -11.42 -2.16
CA ARG A 104 -12.12 -11.87 -3.55
C ARG A 104 -13.33 -12.53 -4.19
N ILE A 105 -14.17 -13.20 -3.40
CA ILE A 105 -15.25 -14.06 -3.89
C ILE A 105 -16.56 -13.70 -3.19
N GLY A 106 -16.57 -13.63 -1.85
CA GLY A 106 -17.79 -13.42 -1.08
C GLY A 106 -18.58 -12.17 -1.49
N VAL A 107 -17.91 -11.04 -1.71
CA VAL A 107 -18.55 -9.79 -2.16
C VAL A 107 -19.22 -9.91 -3.53
N TRP A 108 -18.70 -10.73 -4.43
CA TRP A 108 -19.32 -10.94 -5.74
C TRP A 108 -20.61 -11.76 -5.62
N ILE A 109 -20.59 -12.79 -4.77
CA ILE A 109 -21.72 -13.71 -4.60
C ILE A 109 -22.83 -13.09 -3.73
N PHE A 110 -22.47 -12.40 -2.65
CA PHE A 110 -23.44 -11.97 -1.63
C PHE A 110 -23.77 -10.47 -1.67
N LEU A 111 -23.05 -9.66 -2.45
CA LEU A 111 -23.33 -8.24 -2.64
C LEU A 111 -23.67 -7.96 -4.11
N ILE A 112 -22.75 -8.22 -5.04
CA ILE A 112 -22.90 -7.82 -6.44
C ILE A 112 -23.94 -8.67 -7.18
N ALA A 113 -23.93 -10.00 -7.03
CA ALA A 113 -24.89 -10.86 -7.72
C ALA A 113 -26.36 -10.56 -7.32
N PRO A 114 -26.71 -10.38 -6.03
CA PRO A 114 -28.05 -9.91 -5.63
C PRO A 114 -28.40 -8.56 -6.25
N PHE A 115 -27.47 -7.60 -6.26
CA PHE A 115 -27.72 -6.31 -6.89
C PHE A 115 -28.07 -6.46 -8.38
N LEU A 116 -27.26 -7.21 -9.14
CA LEU A 116 -27.52 -7.43 -10.57
C LEU A 116 -28.86 -8.14 -10.80
N LEU A 117 -29.17 -9.14 -9.99
CA LEU A 117 -30.40 -9.92 -10.13
C LEU A 117 -31.65 -9.09 -9.81
N PHE A 118 -31.66 -8.37 -8.69
CA PHE A 118 -32.86 -7.68 -8.23
C PHE A 118 -32.98 -6.26 -8.80
N PHE A 119 -31.89 -5.48 -8.82
CA PHE A 119 -31.95 -4.08 -9.28
C PHE A 119 -31.78 -3.96 -10.79
N CYS A 120 -30.79 -4.65 -11.38
CA CYS A 120 -30.55 -4.51 -12.82
C CYS A 120 -31.54 -5.32 -13.68
N ILE A 121 -32.04 -6.45 -13.17
CA ILE A 121 -32.98 -7.33 -13.90
C ILE A 121 -34.39 -7.24 -13.31
N GLY A 122 -34.55 -7.48 -12.00
CA GLY A 122 -35.85 -7.53 -11.34
C GLY A 122 -36.64 -6.23 -11.43
N LEU A 123 -36.04 -5.09 -11.09
CA LEU A 123 -36.72 -3.79 -11.06
C LEU A 123 -37.28 -3.38 -12.43
N PRO A 124 -36.51 -3.44 -13.55
CA PRO A 124 -37.07 -3.15 -14.87
C PRO A 124 -38.22 -4.07 -15.30
N LEU A 125 -38.24 -5.33 -14.82
CA LEU A 125 -39.26 -6.31 -15.19
C LEU A 125 -40.53 -6.21 -14.35
N LEU A 126 -40.39 -5.95 -13.05
CA LEU A 126 -41.49 -5.99 -12.09
C LEU A 126 -42.04 -4.61 -11.76
N GLY A 127 -41.23 -3.55 -11.90
CA GLY A 127 -41.63 -2.16 -11.62
C GLY A 127 -41.91 -1.84 -10.15
N ASP A 128 -41.59 -2.76 -9.22
CA ASP A 128 -41.84 -2.61 -7.79
C ASP A 128 -40.52 -2.37 -7.04
N LEU A 129 -40.22 -1.10 -6.79
CA LEU A 129 -39.02 -0.68 -6.07
C LEU A 129 -39.02 -1.14 -4.60
N PRO A 130 -40.09 -0.95 -3.80
CA PRO A 130 -40.14 -1.49 -2.44
C PRO A 130 -39.85 -2.98 -2.36
N ALA A 131 -40.49 -3.81 -3.19
CA ALA A 131 -40.22 -5.25 -3.22
C ALA A 131 -38.77 -5.54 -3.63
N THR A 132 -38.24 -4.82 -4.62
CA THR A 132 -36.84 -4.96 -5.06
C THR A 132 -35.86 -4.69 -3.91
N ILE A 133 -36.08 -3.64 -3.13
CA ILE A 133 -35.24 -3.30 -1.99
C ILE A 133 -35.29 -4.42 -0.94
N TRP A 134 -36.49 -4.86 -0.55
CA TRP A 134 -36.67 -5.91 0.46
C TRP A 134 -36.00 -7.23 0.08
N TYR A 135 -36.26 -7.75 -1.12
CA TYR A 135 -35.71 -9.03 -1.56
C TYR A 135 -34.23 -8.91 -1.97
N GLY A 136 -33.86 -7.81 -2.62
CA GLY A 136 -32.51 -7.55 -3.10
C GLY A 136 -31.50 -7.33 -1.97
N LEU A 137 -31.93 -6.79 -0.83
CA LEU A 137 -31.06 -6.55 0.33
C LEU A 137 -31.07 -7.66 1.37
N ALA A 138 -31.98 -8.63 1.30
CA ALA A 138 -32.05 -9.72 2.29
C ALA A 138 -30.72 -10.49 2.41
N ILE A 139 -30.12 -10.89 1.28
CA ILE A 139 -28.82 -11.58 1.24
C ILE A 139 -27.68 -10.64 1.71
N PRO A 140 -27.52 -9.43 1.14
CA PRO A 140 -26.54 -8.46 1.61
C PRO A 140 -26.61 -8.14 3.10
N LEU A 141 -27.80 -8.09 3.71
CA LEU A 141 -27.98 -7.78 5.13
C LEU A 141 -27.46 -8.90 6.02
N VAL A 142 -27.77 -10.16 5.71
CA VAL A 142 -27.21 -11.32 6.42
C VAL A 142 -25.69 -11.35 6.26
N TYR A 143 -25.20 -11.08 5.05
CA TYR A 143 -23.77 -11.05 4.77
C TYR A 143 -23.05 -9.90 5.49
N ALA A 144 -23.69 -8.74 5.65
CA ALA A 144 -23.18 -7.62 6.43
C ALA A 144 -22.97 -8.01 7.90
N ILE A 145 -23.95 -8.66 8.54
CA ILE A 145 -23.82 -9.14 9.92
C ILE A 145 -22.65 -10.11 10.05
N TYR A 146 -22.53 -11.06 9.12
CA TYR A 146 -21.39 -11.98 9.06
C TYR A 146 -20.05 -11.24 8.90
N LEU A 147 -19.96 -10.25 8.00
CA LEU A 147 -18.74 -9.47 7.78
C LEU A 147 -18.34 -8.68 9.03
N ILE A 148 -19.28 -8.09 9.77
CA ILE A 148 -18.99 -7.38 11.03
C ILE A 148 -18.28 -8.33 12.00
N VAL A 149 -18.81 -9.54 12.19
CA VAL A 149 -18.24 -10.54 13.08
C VAL A 149 -16.86 -10.99 12.60
N ILE A 150 -16.69 -11.28 11.30
CA ILE A 150 -15.40 -11.72 10.77
C ILE A 150 -14.36 -10.61 10.86
N ILE A 151 -14.70 -9.35 10.56
CA ILE A 151 -13.79 -8.21 10.70
C ILE A 151 -13.38 -8.06 12.16
N PHE A 152 -14.32 -8.14 13.11
CA PHE A 152 -14.03 -8.08 14.54
C PHE A 152 -13.05 -9.17 14.96
N LEU A 153 -13.31 -10.43 14.61
CA LEU A 153 -12.44 -11.56 14.95
C LEU A 153 -11.06 -11.42 14.31
N SER A 154 -11.00 -10.98 13.05
CA SER A 154 -9.74 -10.76 12.32
C SER A 154 -8.88 -9.69 12.98
N ILE A 155 -9.50 -8.56 13.37
CA ILE A 155 -8.82 -7.46 14.07
C ILE A 155 -8.36 -7.93 15.45
N ARG A 156 -9.22 -8.61 16.22
CA ARG A 156 -8.87 -9.11 17.55
C ARG A 156 -7.66 -10.03 17.49
N LYS A 157 -7.63 -10.97 16.54
CA LYS A 157 -6.52 -11.88 16.31
C LYS A 157 -5.25 -11.13 15.87
N LYS A 158 -5.36 -10.14 14.98
CA LYS A 158 -4.21 -9.35 14.51
C LYS A 158 -3.55 -8.53 15.63
N PHE A 159 -4.34 -7.97 16.53
CA PHE A 159 -3.87 -7.10 17.60
C PHE A 159 -3.71 -7.81 18.95
N GLU A 160 -3.85 -9.14 18.99
CA GLU A 160 -3.66 -9.94 20.20
C GLU A 160 -2.23 -9.76 20.73
N GLY A 161 -2.11 -9.40 22.01
CA GLY A 161 -0.82 -9.14 22.65
C GLY A 161 -0.13 -7.82 22.25
N SER A 162 -0.73 -6.99 21.40
CA SER A 162 -0.18 -5.68 21.04
C SER A 162 -0.56 -4.59 22.04
N GLN A 163 0.33 -3.61 22.26
CA GLN A 163 0.01 -2.41 23.05
C GLN A 163 -0.93 -1.41 22.33
N ASN A 164 -1.16 -1.59 21.02
CA ASN A 164 -1.90 -0.65 20.18
C ASN A 164 -3.42 -0.93 20.16
N SER A 165 -4.06 -0.98 21.33
CA SER A 165 -5.51 -1.19 21.44
C SER A 165 -6.34 -0.12 20.71
N LEU A 166 -5.86 1.13 20.69
CA LEU A 166 -6.50 2.24 19.99
C LEU A 166 -6.57 2.02 18.49
N GLU A 167 -5.52 1.45 17.87
CA GLU A 167 -5.50 1.19 16.43
C GLU A 167 -6.55 0.13 16.05
N ALA A 168 -6.67 -0.94 16.84
CA ALA A 168 -7.69 -1.96 16.65
C ALA A 168 -9.11 -1.37 16.70
N ILE A 169 -9.38 -0.51 17.70
CA ILE A 169 -10.67 0.18 17.87
C ILE A 169 -10.94 1.08 16.66
N LEU A 170 -9.98 1.91 16.25
CA LEU A 170 -10.15 2.79 15.10
C LEU A 170 -10.36 1.99 13.80
N THR A 171 -9.63 0.91 13.58
CA THR A 171 -9.81 0.05 12.39
C THR A 171 -11.22 -0.56 12.37
N TYR A 172 -11.73 -1.03 13.51
CA TYR A 172 -13.08 -1.56 13.59
C TYR A 172 -14.15 -0.47 13.39
N SER A 173 -14.02 0.66 14.09
CA SER A 173 -14.94 1.80 13.97
C SER A 173 -14.97 2.40 12.56
N ALA A 174 -13.84 2.41 11.87
CA ALA A 174 -13.74 2.78 10.46
C ALA A 174 -14.52 1.85 9.54
N ALA A 175 -14.65 0.58 9.90
CA ALA A 175 -15.21 -0.45 9.04
C ALA A 175 -16.70 -0.66 9.15
N VAL A 176 -17.22 -0.58 10.37
CA VAL A 176 -18.63 -0.85 10.65
C VAL A 176 -19.60 -0.02 9.80
N PRO A 177 -19.43 1.30 9.61
CA PRO A 177 -20.36 2.10 8.81
C PRO A 177 -20.55 1.60 7.38
N TRP A 178 -19.48 1.09 6.76
CA TRP A 178 -19.50 0.59 5.38
C TRP A 178 -20.19 -0.77 5.26
N VAL A 179 -19.99 -1.63 6.26
CA VAL A 179 -20.65 -2.93 6.28
C VAL A 179 -22.14 -2.78 6.59
N LEU A 180 -22.53 -1.71 7.30
CA LEU A 180 -23.93 -1.41 7.63
C LEU A 180 -24.74 -0.74 6.52
N LEU A 181 -24.16 -0.44 5.35
CA LEU A 181 -24.91 0.16 4.23
C LEU A 181 -26.24 -0.56 3.91
N PRO A 182 -26.30 -1.90 3.80
CA PRO A 182 -27.57 -2.60 3.56
C PRO A 182 -28.60 -2.38 4.67
N VAL A 183 -28.15 -2.18 5.92
CA VAL A 183 -29.05 -1.91 7.05
C VAL A 183 -29.70 -0.54 6.91
N PHE A 184 -28.93 0.48 6.54
CA PHE A 184 -29.46 1.84 6.33
C PHE A 184 -30.55 1.84 5.25
N SER A 185 -30.30 1.20 4.11
CA SER A 185 -31.31 1.10 3.05
C SER A 185 -32.52 0.26 3.45
N TYR A 186 -32.34 -0.78 4.27
CA TYR A 186 -33.44 -1.66 4.69
C TYR A 186 -34.37 -1.02 5.72
N VAL A 187 -33.85 -0.15 6.60
CA VAL A 187 -34.65 0.56 7.62
C VAL A 187 -35.12 1.93 7.15
N ASP A 188 -34.93 2.26 5.87
CA ASP A 188 -35.26 3.57 5.29
C ASP A 188 -34.61 4.72 6.07
N ALA A 189 -33.32 4.56 6.40
CA ALA A 189 -32.56 5.58 7.10
C ALA A 189 -32.44 6.85 6.24
N SER A 190 -32.47 8.01 6.88
CA SER A 190 -32.31 9.27 6.13
C SER A 190 -30.91 9.35 5.51
N GLN A 191 -30.86 9.90 4.29
CA GLN A 191 -29.61 10.11 3.56
C GLN A 191 -28.57 10.89 4.40
N PHE A 192 -29.03 11.85 5.21
CA PHE A 192 -28.15 12.57 6.12
C PHE A 192 -27.43 11.66 7.12
N VAL A 193 -28.14 10.69 7.73
CA VAL A 193 -27.53 9.73 8.67
C VAL A 193 -26.50 8.86 7.96
N GLU A 194 -26.85 8.33 6.79
CA GLU A 194 -25.97 7.49 5.98
C GLU A 194 -24.67 8.23 5.61
N VAL A 195 -24.77 9.47 5.13
CA VAL A 195 -23.63 10.32 4.76
C VAL A 195 -22.76 10.61 5.99
N ILE A 196 -23.34 10.97 7.14
CA ILE A 196 -22.55 11.26 8.34
C ILE A 196 -21.83 10.01 8.84
N CYS A 197 -22.48 8.85 8.84
CA CYS A 197 -21.87 7.60 9.28
C CYS A 197 -20.74 7.14 8.35
N THR A 198 -20.97 7.12 7.04
CA THR A 198 -20.00 6.66 6.04
C THR A 198 -18.79 7.59 5.96
N ASN A 199 -19.00 8.91 5.91
CA ASN A 199 -17.93 9.89 5.87
C ASN A 199 -17.19 9.99 7.21
N GLY A 200 -17.87 9.83 8.34
CA GLY A 200 -17.25 9.70 9.65
C GLY A 200 -16.30 8.50 9.72
N GLY A 201 -16.75 7.33 9.25
CA GLY A 201 -15.91 6.15 9.10
C GLY A 201 -14.71 6.40 8.19
N PHE A 202 -14.93 7.10 7.07
CA PHE A 202 -13.87 7.42 6.11
C PHE A 202 -12.82 8.40 6.66
N ILE A 203 -13.19 9.36 7.50
CA ILE A 203 -12.24 10.22 8.22
C ILE A 203 -11.30 9.37 9.08
N ILE A 204 -11.83 8.37 9.78
CA ILE A 204 -11.01 7.43 10.57
C ILE A 204 -10.06 6.63 9.66
N ILE A 205 -10.55 6.13 8.51
CA ILE A 205 -9.70 5.45 7.50
C ILE A 205 -8.58 6.36 7.04
N THR A 206 -8.89 7.62 6.74
CA THR A 206 -7.93 8.62 6.26
C THR A 206 -6.87 8.90 7.31
N PHE A 207 -7.27 9.06 8.58
CA PHE A 207 -6.35 9.21 9.70
C PHE A 207 -5.42 7.99 9.84
N LEU A 208 -5.97 6.78 9.81
CA LEU A 208 -5.19 5.54 9.89
C LEU A 208 -4.21 5.41 8.72
N PHE A 209 -4.65 5.73 7.50
CA PHE A 209 -3.83 5.73 6.30
C PHE A 209 -2.65 6.71 6.41
N ILE A 210 -2.91 7.97 6.77
CA ILE A 210 -1.86 8.98 6.95
C ILE A 210 -0.86 8.53 8.02
N ARG A 211 -1.35 8.05 9.17
CA ARG A 211 -0.49 7.58 10.27
C ARG A 211 0.40 6.41 9.82
N LYS A 212 -0.17 5.43 9.10
CA LYS A 212 0.58 4.29 8.53
C LYS A 212 1.65 4.78 7.54
N MET A 213 1.29 5.69 6.64
CA MET A 213 2.22 6.25 5.65
C MET A 213 3.38 7.00 6.32
N ILE A 214 3.12 7.83 7.33
CA ILE A 214 4.16 8.55 8.07
C ILE A 214 5.12 7.56 8.74
N PHE A 215 4.58 6.50 9.36
CA PHE A 215 5.38 5.49 10.03
C PHE A 215 6.26 4.69 9.05
N GLU A 216 5.71 4.26 7.92
CA GLU A 216 6.46 3.56 6.86
C GLU A 216 7.56 4.45 6.28
N ASN A 217 7.24 5.72 5.97
CA ASN A 217 8.23 6.67 5.45
C ASN A 217 9.35 6.94 6.46
N ARG A 218 9.03 7.17 7.75
CA ARG A 218 10.04 7.37 8.79
C ARG A 218 10.97 6.16 8.94
N LYS A 219 10.44 4.94 8.83
CA LYS A 219 11.25 3.71 8.82
C LYS A 219 12.21 3.65 7.64
N VAL A 220 11.76 4.04 6.45
CA VAL A 220 12.62 4.10 5.26
C VAL A 220 13.73 5.13 5.44
N PHE A 221 13.41 6.35 5.89
CA PHE A 221 14.41 7.38 6.17
C PHE A 221 15.43 6.96 7.23
N ALA A 222 14.99 6.30 8.30
CA ALA A 222 15.90 5.78 9.32
C ALA A 222 16.91 4.77 8.74
N LYS A 223 16.46 3.86 7.85
CA LYS A 223 17.36 2.90 7.18
C LYS A 223 18.39 3.56 6.26
N ILE A 224 17.98 4.63 5.56
CA ILE A 224 18.89 5.40 4.69
C ILE A 224 19.96 6.08 5.55
N ASN A 225 19.56 6.76 6.63
CA ASN A 225 20.49 7.41 7.55
C ASN A 225 21.48 6.42 8.19
N ASP A 226 21.02 5.22 8.58
CA ASP A 226 21.91 4.17 9.10
C ASP A 226 22.90 3.66 8.04
N THR A 227 22.53 3.72 6.75
CA THR A 227 23.41 3.31 5.64
C THR A 227 24.50 4.36 5.38
N ASP A 228 24.15 5.65 5.46
CA ASP A 228 25.11 6.76 5.30
C ASP A 228 26.07 6.90 6.49
N GLN A 229 25.72 6.37 7.67
CA GLN A 229 26.56 6.36 8.86
C GLN A 229 27.54 5.18 8.96
N ARG A 230 27.61 4.31 7.94
CA ARG A 230 28.71 3.34 7.89
C ARG A 230 30.03 4.10 7.95
N PRO A 231 30.95 3.76 8.89
CA PRO A 231 32.21 4.48 8.99
C PRO A 231 32.87 4.50 7.61
N PRO A 232 33.44 5.64 7.18
CA PRO A 232 34.19 5.67 5.94
C PRO A 232 35.18 4.51 6.02
N ILE A 233 35.12 3.64 5.01
CA ILE A 233 35.98 2.47 4.92
C ILE A 233 37.40 3.01 5.04
N ASP A 234 38.06 2.75 6.18
CA ASP A 234 39.46 3.13 6.33
C ASP A 234 40.22 2.33 5.29
N PRO A 235 40.85 3.01 4.29
CA PRO A 235 41.49 2.32 3.18
C PRO A 235 42.50 1.27 3.64
N SER A 236 43.12 1.49 4.80
CA SER A 236 44.10 0.57 5.37
C SER A 236 43.47 -0.71 5.95
N THR A 237 42.30 -0.61 6.59
CA THR A 237 41.58 -1.77 7.13
C THR A 237 40.88 -2.58 6.05
N PHE A 238 40.36 -1.91 5.01
CA PHE A 238 39.78 -2.58 3.84
C PHE A 238 40.80 -3.42 3.08
N PHE A 239 41.98 -2.86 2.86
CA PHE A 239 43.06 -3.56 2.19
C PHE A 239 43.52 -4.78 2.99
N GLY A 240 43.66 -4.62 4.31
CA GLY A 240 43.98 -5.73 5.21
C GLY A 240 42.93 -6.84 5.22
N GLN A 241 41.63 -6.49 5.22
CA GLN A 241 40.54 -7.46 5.15
C GLN A 241 40.51 -8.21 3.82
N ARG A 242 40.64 -7.51 2.67
CA ARG A 242 40.68 -8.17 1.36
C ARG A 242 41.90 -9.06 1.16
N CYS A 243 43.07 -8.66 1.66
CA CYS A 243 44.24 -9.53 1.70
C CYS A 243 43.94 -10.82 2.48
N ALA A 244 43.23 -10.74 3.60
CA ALA A 244 42.89 -11.91 4.40
C ALA A 244 41.88 -12.83 3.69
N GLU A 245 40.83 -12.28 3.08
CA GLU A 245 39.82 -13.04 2.33
C GLU A 245 40.42 -13.78 1.12
N LEU A 246 41.36 -13.16 0.42
CA LEU A 246 42.09 -13.76 -0.70
C LEU A 246 43.23 -14.70 -0.25
N GLY A 247 43.41 -14.89 1.06
CA GLY A 247 44.43 -15.78 1.63
C GLY A 247 45.87 -15.31 1.38
N PHE A 248 46.09 -14.00 1.29
CA PHE A 248 47.43 -13.43 1.16
C PHE A 248 48.16 -13.49 2.50
N THR A 249 49.44 -13.84 2.43
CA THR A 249 50.37 -13.69 3.55
C THR A 249 50.65 -12.22 3.81
N LYS A 250 51.18 -11.90 5.00
CA LYS A 250 51.60 -10.52 5.34
C LYS A 250 52.51 -9.91 4.26
N ARG A 251 53.47 -10.69 3.77
CA ARG A 251 54.42 -10.23 2.76
C ARG A 251 53.79 -10.05 1.38
N GLU A 252 52.84 -10.89 1.01
CA GLU A 252 52.07 -10.71 -0.22
C GLU A 252 51.19 -9.46 -0.13
N CYS A 253 50.58 -9.18 1.03
CA CYS A 253 49.78 -7.97 1.22
C CYS A 253 50.63 -6.69 1.08
N GLU A 254 51.84 -6.67 1.65
CA GLU A 254 52.80 -5.56 1.45
C GLU A 254 53.15 -5.35 -0.03
N VAL A 255 53.35 -6.43 -0.80
CA VAL A 255 53.61 -6.34 -2.25
C VAL A 255 52.40 -5.79 -2.99
N VAL A 256 51.20 -6.27 -2.67
CA VAL A 256 49.94 -5.86 -3.29
C VAL A 256 49.63 -4.40 -3.00
N GLU A 257 49.93 -3.91 -1.79
CA GLU A 257 49.77 -2.51 -1.41
C GLU A 257 50.61 -1.58 -2.30
N LYS A 258 51.86 -1.96 -2.57
CA LYS A 258 52.73 -1.20 -3.47
C LYS A 258 52.30 -1.30 -4.93
N VAL A 259 51.72 -2.43 -5.36
CA VAL A 259 51.10 -2.53 -6.69
C VAL A 259 49.90 -1.58 -6.81
N ALA A 260 49.05 -1.49 -5.78
CA ALA A 260 47.90 -0.58 -5.76
C ALA A 260 48.32 0.90 -5.80
N GLN A 261 49.51 1.22 -5.28
CA GLN A 261 50.14 2.55 -5.38
C GLN A 261 50.77 2.83 -6.76
N GLY A 262 50.74 1.87 -7.69
CA GLY A 262 51.26 2.02 -9.06
C GLY A 262 52.76 1.72 -9.23
N LEU A 263 53.44 1.20 -8.19
CA LEU A 263 54.88 0.94 -8.26
C LEU A 263 55.20 -0.27 -9.16
N THR A 264 56.26 -0.15 -9.95
CA THR A 264 56.85 -1.24 -10.76
C THR A 264 57.53 -2.30 -9.89
N SER A 265 57.75 -3.51 -10.41
CA SER A 265 58.41 -4.59 -9.64
C SER A 265 59.78 -4.18 -9.10
N LYS A 266 60.50 -3.32 -9.84
CA LYS A 266 61.80 -2.77 -9.43
C LYS A 266 61.66 -1.79 -8.26
N GLU A 267 60.73 -0.84 -8.33
CA GLU A 267 60.49 0.11 -7.24
C GLU A 267 59.98 -0.60 -5.98
N ILE A 268 59.13 -1.62 -6.12
CA ILE A 268 58.69 -2.45 -5.00
C ILE A 268 59.87 -3.18 -4.36
N ALA A 269 60.80 -3.69 -5.16
CA ALA A 269 61.99 -4.39 -4.69
C ALA A 269 62.89 -3.47 -3.83
N GLU A 270 63.07 -2.23 -4.29
CA GLU A 270 63.81 -1.19 -3.57
C GLU A 270 63.12 -0.82 -2.24
N VAL A 271 61.81 -0.55 -2.27
CA VAL A 271 61.01 -0.17 -1.10
C VAL A 271 60.97 -1.28 -0.04
N LEU A 272 60.86 -2.53 -0.47
CA LEU A 272 60.73 -3.69 0.42
C LEU A 272 62.07 -4.36 0.75
N PHE A 273 63.20 -3.80 0.28
CA PHE A 273 64.56 -4.34 0.47
C PHE A 273 64.72 -5.82 0.06
N ILE A 274 64.19 -6.19 -1.11
CA ILE A 274 64.29 -7.54 -1.69
C ILE A 274 64.69 -7.48 -3.15
N SER A 275 65.00 -8.62 -3.78
CA SER A 275 65.29 -8.65 -5.21
C SER A 275 64.02 -8.50 -6.06
N GLU A 276 64.12 -7.89 -7.25
CA GLU A 276 63.01 -7.83 -8.22
C GLU A 276 62.48 -9.23 -8.57
N ARG A 277 63.39 -10.21 -8.65
CA ARG A 277 63.03 -11.63 -8.84
C ARG A 277 62.12 -12.14 -7.71
N THR A 278 62.37 -11.73 -6.46
CA THR A 278 61.55 -12.08 -5.29
C THR A 278 60.16 -11.44 -5.39
N VAL A 279 60.08 -10.16 -5.80
CA VAL A 279 58.81 -9.47 -6.05
C VAL A 279 57.99 -10.20 -7.12
N ASN A 280 58.62 -10.55 -8.25
CA ASN A 280 57.93 -11.27 -9.33
C ASN A 280 57.42 -12.65 -8.89
N LYS A 281 58.14 -13.34 -8.01
CA LYS A 281 57.68 -14.60 -7.40
C LYS A 281 56.45 -14.40 -6.50
N HIS A 282 56.43 -13.34 -5.69
CA HIS A 282 55.25 -12.97 -4.92
C HIS A 282 54.06 -12.66 -5.85
N LEU A 283 54.27 -11.84 -6.89
CA LEU A 283 53.22 -11.48 -7.85
C LEU A 283 52.60 -12.70 -8.56
N GLN A 284 53.40 -13.68 -8.95
CA GLN A 284 52.88 -14.94 -9.51
C GLN A 284 51.94 -15.67 -8.55
N THR A 285 52.28 -15.67 -7.25
CA THR A 285 51.46 -16.33 -6.23
C THR A 285 50.18 -15.53 -5.96
N ILE A 286 50.29 -14.20 -5.88
CA ILE A 286 49.18 -13.26 -5.71
C ILE A 286 48.18 -13.40 -6.87
N PHE A 287 48.65 -13.34 -8.12
CA PHE A 287 47.81 -13.49 -9.30
C PHE A 287 47.04 -14.81 -9.30
N LYS A 288 47.68 -15.90 -8.88
CA LYS A 288 47.02 -17.20 -8.74
C LYS A 288 45.95 -17.20 -7.64
N LYS A 289 46.23 -16.57 -6.49
CA LYS A 289 45.29 -16.50 -5.35
C LYS A 289 44.09 -15.58 -5.63
N ALA A 290 44.30 -14.51 -6.39
CA ALA A 290 43.28 -13.53 -6.76
C ALA A 290 42.55 -13.85 -8.08
N ASP A 291 42.83 -15.00 -8.69
CA ASP A 291 42.36 -15.37 -10.04
C ASP A 291 42.50 -14.24 -11.08
N SER A 292 43.62 -13.51 -11.01
CA SER A 292 43.87 -12.31 -11.81
C SER A 292 45.02 -12.57 -12.78
N LYS A 293 44.90 -12.17 -14.04
CA LYS A 293 45.91 -12.44 -15.08
C LYS A 293 46.97 -11.35 -15.17
N ASN A 294 46.70 -10.16 -14.65
CA ASN A 294 47.59 -9.01 -14.74
C ASN A 294 47.34 -8.03 -13.58
N ARG A 295 48.18 -6.99 -13.49
CA ARG A 295 48.13 -5.97 -12.44
C ARG A 295 46.80 -5.20 -12.43
N VAL A 296 46.19 -4.96 -13.60
CA VAL A 296 44.93 -4.22 -13.70
C VAL A 296 43.77 -5.06 -13.18
N GLU A 297 43.69 -6.34 -13.56
CA GLU A 297 42.72 -7.30 -13.03
C GLU A 297 42.87 -7.46 -11.52
N LEU A 298 44.10 -7.54 -11.01
CA LEU A 298 44.37 -7.60 -9.58
C LEU A 298 43.85 -6.35 -8.84
N ILE A 299 44.12 -5.15 -9.37
CA ILE A 299 43.64 -3.89 -8.78
C ILE A 299 42.10 -3.83 -8.80
N ASN A 300 41.47 -4.26 -9.89
CA ASN A 300 40.01 -4.33 -9.99
C ASN A 300 39.43 -5.32 -8.98
N ALA A 301 40.04 -6.50 -8.81
CA ALA A 301 39.62 -7.50 -7.83
C ALA A 301 39.70 -6.96 -6.39
N LEU A 302 40.70 -6.11 -6.09
CA LEU A 302 40.85 -5.47 -4.78
C LEU A 302 39.88 -4.30 -4.58
N ASN A 303 39.52 -3.58 -5.64
CA ASN A 303 38.65 -2.39 -5.60
C ASN A 303 37.15 -2.69 -5.81
N SER A 304 36.78 -3.93 -6.12
CA SER A 304 35.38 -4.30 -6.34
C SER A 304 34.60 -4.17 -5.03
N TYR A 305 33.85 -3.07 -4.89
CA TYR A 305 32.79 -2.92 -3.90
C TYR A 305 31.74 -3.99 -4.20
N SER A 306 31.73 -5.07 -3.41
CA SER A 306 30.64 -6.04 -3.37
C SER A 306 29.62 -5.58 -2.34
#